data_AF-A0AA43FD31-F1
#
_entry.id   AF-A0AA43FD31-F1
#
_cell.length_a   1.000
_cell.length_b   1.000
_cell.length_c   1.000
_cell.angle_alpha   90.00
_cell.angle_beta   90.00
_cell.angle_gamma   90.00
#
_symmetry.space_group_name_H-M   'P 1'
#
loop_
_entity.id
_entity.type
_entity.pdbx_description
1 polymer ?
#
loop_
_entity_poly.entity_id
_entity_poly.type
_entity_poly.pdbx_seq_one_letter_code
_entity_poly.pdbx_strand_id
1 'polypeptide(L)'
;MKNVIERLLNLLAFLLTSGRPVTADEIRETVAGYDRENDVAFHRMFERDKDLLRSMGIPLGMTFTDAWEVEQGYVVPPQDYELADPGLTDEERAALWLAAQIVRLGGQPTGADAMFKLGGAPMTAAGEPLAADLGLSADDLGTIFSAVAEHRILTFEYR
;
A
#
# COMPACT_ATOMS: atom_id res chain seq x y z
N MET A 1 -6.54 17.76 8.23
CA MET A 1 -6.18 16.39 7.77
C MET A 1 -7.40 15.53 7.43
N LYS A 2 -8.50 15.56 8.21
CA LYS A 2 -9.73 14.79 7.89
C LYS A 2 -10.23 14.97 6.44
N ASN A 3 -10.35 16.21 5.96
CA ASN A 3 -10.84 16.50 4.60
C ASN A 3 -9.88 16.05 3.46
N VAL A 4 -8.61 15.73 3.74
CA VAL A 4 -7.67 15.23 2.73
C VAL A 4 -7.83 13.71 2.58
N ILE A 5 -7.92 13.00 3.71
CA ILE A 5 -8.11 11.54 3.72
C ILE A 5 -9.44 11.19 3.08
N GLU A 6 -10.52 11.88 3.46
CA GLU A 6 -11.85 11.67 2.89
C GLU A 6 -11.86 11.87 1.37
N ARG A 7 -11.24 12.95 0.87
CA ARG A 7 -11.15 13.21 -0.57
C ARG A 7 -10.32 12.15 -1.31
N LEU A 8 -9.22 11.69 -0.73
CA LEU A 8 -8.41 10.60 -1.31
C LEU A 8 -9.19 9.29 -1.37
N LEU A 9 -9.93 8.95 -0.31
CA LEU A 9 -10.77 7.76 -0.27
C LEU A 9 -11.90 7.84 -1.29
N ASN A 10 -12.55 9.00 -1.41
CA ASN A 10 -13.59 9.22 -2.42
C ASN A 10 -13.03 9.11 -3.84
N LEU A 11 -11.85 9.69 -4.09
CA LEU A 11 -11.18 9.59 -5.39
C LEU A 11 -10.83 8.13 -5.72
N LEU A 12 -10.22 7.42 -4.78
CA LEU A 12 -9.84 6.02 -4.97
C LEU A 12 -11.07 5.14 -5.20
N ALA A 13 -12.12 5.31 -4.39
CA ALA A 13 -13.37 4.57 -4.54
C ALA A 13 -13.99 4.83 -5.91
N PHE A 14 -14.03 6.07 -6.38
CA PHE A 14 -14.51 6.42 -7.72
C PHE A 14 -13.69 5.74 -8.82
N LEU A 15 -12.35 5.81 -8.75
CA LEU A 15 -11.47 5.19 -9.74
C LEU A 15 -11.63 3.66 -9.81
N LEU A 16 -11.76 2.99 -8.65
CA LEU A 16 -11.93 1.54 -8.57
C LEU A 16 -13.31 1.09 -9.03
N THR A 17 -14.36 1.87 -8.74
CA THR A 17 -15.75 1.50 -9.09
C THR A 17 -16.12 1.85 -10.52
N SER A 18 -15.44 2.82 -11.13
CA SER A 18 -15.74 3.25 -12.51
C SER A 18 -15.48 2.16 -13.54
N GLY A 19 -14.48 1.29 -13.29
CA GLY A 19 -14.11 0.20 -14.20
C GLY A 19 -13.64 0.64 -15.60
N ARG A 20 -13.47 1.95 -15.80
CA ARG A 20 -13.03 2.60 -17.04
C ARG A 20 -12.16 3.81 -16.73
N PRO A 21 -11.43 4.34 -17.71
CA PRO A 21 -10.73 5.62 -17.57
C PRO A 21 -11.76 6.74 -17.38
N VAL A 22 -11.48 7.63 -16.42
CA VAL A 22 -12.34 8.79 -16.09
C VAL A 22 -11.58 10.10 -16.24
N THR A 23 -12.21 11.11 -16.84
CA THR A 23 -11.53 12.38 -17.13
C THR A 23 -11.36 13.24 -15.87
N ALA A 24 -10.51 14.27 -15.96
CA ALA A 24 -10.35 15.21 -14.84
C ALA A 24 -11.66 15.94 -14.51
N ASP A 25 -12.46 16.26 -15.52
CA ASP A 25 -13.75 16.93 -15.35
C ASP A 25 -14.78 16.00 -14.71
N GLU A 26 -14.84 14.73 -15.12
CA GLU A 26 -15.70 13.73 -14.47
C GLU A 26 -15.34 13.54 -12.99
N ILE A 27 -14.04 13.50 -12.67
CA ILE A 27 -13.54 13.43 -11.29
C ILE A 27 -13.99 14.66 -10.51
N ARG A 28 -13.86 15.86 -11.09
CA ARG A 28 -14.23 17.10 -10.43
C ARG A 28 -15.73 17.15 -10.10
N GLU A 29 -16.58 16.68 -11.01
CA GLU A 29 -18.04 16.70 -10.84
C GLU A 29 -18.56 15.60 -9.92
N THR A 30 -17.89 14.45 -9.88
CA THR A 30 -18.41 13.26 -9.18
C THR A 30 -17.80 13.07 -7.80
N VAL A 31 -16.53 13.44 -7.61
CA VAL A 31 -15.79 13.13 -6.38
C VAL A 31 -15.96 14.25 -5.36
N ALA A 32 -16.72 13.96 -4.32
CA ALA A 32 -16.93 14.86 -3.19
C ALA A 32 -15.60 15.36 -2.60
N GLY A 33 -15.45 16.67 -2.53
CA GLY A 33 -14.24 17.35 -2.04
C GLY A 33 -13.41 18.02 -3.14
N TYR A 34 -13.74 17.79 -4.42
CA TYR A 34 -13.20 18.54 -5.56
C TYR A 34 -14.10 19.68 -6.04
N ASP A 35 -15.27 19.88 -5.40
CA ASP A 35 -16.19 20.99 -5.63
C ASP A 35 -15.51 22.34 -5.33
N ARG A 36 -14.76 22.85 -6.30
CA ARG A 36 -14.01 24.11 -6.22
C ARG A 36 -14.40 24.98 -7.39
N GLU A 37 -14.64 26.26 -7.12
CA GLU A 37 -15.08 27.23 -8.12
C GLU A 37 -14.00 27.55 -9.18
N ASN A 38 -12.71 27.28 -8.89
CA ASN A 38 -11.59 27.65 -9.76
C ASN A 38 -10.81 26.42 -10.25
N ASP A 39 -10.68 26.31 -11.58
CA ASP A 39 -9.96 25.23 -12.28
C ASP A 39 -8.50 25.12 -11.85
N VAL A 40 -7.80 26.23 -11.64
CA VAL A 40 -6.38 26.21 -11.22
C VAL A 40 -6.25 25.60 -9.83
N ALA A 41 -7.20 25.87 -8.94
CA ALA A 41 -7.21 25.32 -7.60
C ALA A 41 -7.52 23.82 -7.60
N PHE A 42 -8.46 23.39 -8.45
CA PHE A 42 -8.76 21.98 -8.69
C PHE A 42 -7.53 21.22 -9.17
N HIS A 43 -6.91 21.65 -10.28
CA HIS A 43 -5.74 20.95 -10.85
C HIS A 43 -4.60 20.83 -9.83
N ARG A 44 -4.29 21.89 -9.09
CA ARG A 44 -3.24 21.87 -8.06
C ARG A 44 -3.57 20.93 -6.89
N MET A 45 -4.84 20.80 -6.53
CA MET A 45 -5.28 19.86 -5.50
C MET A 45 -5.22 18.43 -6.02
N PHE A 46 -5.70 18.20 -7.23
CA PHE A 46 -5.71 16.91 -7.87
C PHE A 46 -4.29 16.37 -8.11
N GLU A 47 -3.35 17.18 -8.61
CA GLU A 47 -1.94 16.77 -8.74
C GLU A 47 -1.35 16.28 -7.41
N ARG A 48 -1.59 17.03 -6.31
CA ARG A 48 -1.10 16.62 -4.99
C ARG A 48 -1.72 15.31 -4.53
N ASP A 49 -3.00 15.10 -4.79
CA ASP A 49 -3.68 13.87 -4.42
C ASP A 49 -3.20 12.68 -5.26
N LYS A 50 -2.88 12.88 -6.55
CA LYS A 50 -2.22 11.86 -7.37
C LYS A 50 -0.86 11.45 -6.78
N ASP A 51 -0.06 12.42 -6.34
CA ASP A 51 1.24 12.14 -5.72
C ASP A 51 1.08 11.38 -4.40
N LEU A 52 0.05 11.72 -3.61
CA LEU A 52 -0.28 10.98 -2.39
C LEU A 52 -0.69 9.53 -2.71
N LEU A 53 -1.57 9.30 -3.69
CA LEU A 53 -1.96 7.96 -4.13
C LEU A 53 -0.73 7.14 -4.56
N ARG A 54 0.16 7.73 -5.37
CA ARG A 54 1.41 7.06 -5.80
C ARG A 54 2.34 6.75 -4.63
N SER A 55 2.46 7.64 -3.66
CA SER A 55 3.28 7.41 -2.47
C SER A 55 2.76 6.24 -1.60
N MET A 56 1.45 5.95 -1.67
CA MET A 56 0.81 4.80 -1.02
C MET A 56 0.90 3.50 -1.86
N GLY A 57 1.57 3.55 -3.01
CA GLY A 57 1.72 2.41 -3.91
C GLY A 57 0.47 2.10 -4.75
N ILE A 58 -0.44 3.07 -4.92
CA ILE A 58 -1.62 2.91 -5.78
C ILE A 58 -1.20 3.18 -7.24
N PRO A 59 -1.40 2.22 -8.16
CA PRO A 59 -0.96 2.33 -9.54
C PRO A 59 -1.93 3.22 -10.35
N LEU A 60 -1.78 4.53 -10.21
CA LEU A 60 -2.56 5.49 -10.99
C LEU A 60 -1.97 5.67 -12.39
N GLY A 61 -2.68 5.19 -13.41
CA GLY A 61 -2.34 5.33 -14.81
C GLY A 61 -3.20 6.35 -15.55
N MET A 62 -2.81 6.63 -16.81
CA MET A 62 -3.61 7.36 -17.78
C MET A 62 -3.73 6.52 -19.05
N THR A 63 -4.92 6.47 -19.61
CA THR A 63 -5.19 5.77 -20.88
C THR A 63 -6.34 6.46 -21.61
N PHE A 64 -6.52 6.16 -22.88
CA PHE A 64 -7.59 6.77 -23.68
C PHE A 64 -8.97 6.29 -23.23
N THR A 65 -9.93 7.23 -23.18
CA THR A 65 -11.34 6.94 -22.82
C THR A 65 -12.10 6.30 -23.97
N ASP A 66 -11.63 6.48 -25.21
CA ASP A 66 -12.23 5.95 -26.43
C ASP A 66 -11.23 5.26 -27.36
N ALA A 67 -11.76 4.55 -28.36
CA ALA A 67 -10.95 3.85 -29.37
C ALA A 67 -10.31 4.80 -30.40
N TRP A 68 -10.71 6.07 -30.40
CA TRP A 68 -10.21 7.08 -31.34
C TRP A 68 -9.06 7.90 -30.73
N GLU A 69 -8.69 7.59 -29.49
CA GLU A 69 -7.60 8.21 -28.74
C GLU A 69 -7.75 9.73 -28.60
N VAL A 70 -9.00 10.21 -28.53
CA VAL A 70 -9.29 11.66 -28.54
C VAL A 70 -9.08 12.27 -27.15
N GLU A 71 -9.43 11.54 -26.10
CA GLU A 71 -9.39 12.02 -24.73
C GLU A 71 -8.73 11.00 -23.80
N GLN A 72 -7.97 11.49 -22.81
CA GLN A 72 -7.32 10.66 -21.81
C GLN A 72 -8.05 10.73 -20.48
N GLY A 73 -8.23 9.57 -19.87
CA GLY A 73 -8.78 9.41 -18.54
C GLY A 73 -7.76 8.77 -17.58
N TYR A 74 -8.01 8.97 -16.30
CA TYR A 74 -7.29 8.36 -15.20
C TYR A 74 -7.93 7.03 -14.84
N VAL A 75 -7.09 6.03 -14.55
CA VAL A 75 -7.55 4.69 -14.17
C VAL A 75 -6.61 4.09 -13.14
N VAL A 76 -7.16 3.29 -12.23
CA VAL A 76 -6.38 2.38 -11.38
C VAL A 76 -6.65 0.98 -11.93
N PRO A 77 -5.71 0.37 -12.68
CA PRO A 77 -5.94 -0.94 -13.28
C PRO A 77 -6.20 -1.97 -12.18
N PRO A 78 -7.34 -2.69 -12.19
CA PRO A 78 -7.66 -3.66 -11.14
C PRO A 78 -6.56 -4.70 -10.97
N GLN A 79 -6.00 -5.19 -12.08
CA GLN A 79 -4.89 -6.14 -12.11
C GLN A 79 -3.60 -5.67 -11.42
N ASP A 80 -3.39 -4.35 -11.33
CA ASP A 80 -2.19 -3.77 -10.69
C ASP A 80 -2.46 -3.39 -9.22
N TYR A 81 -3.74 -3.23 -8.84
CA TYR A 81 -4.17 -2.85 -7.51
C TYR A 81 -4.60 -4.04 -6.64
N GLU A 82 -5.27 -5.03 -7.24
CA GLU A 82 -5.72 -6.24 -6.59
C GLU A 82 -4.55 -7.19 -6.41
N LEU A 83 -4.34 -7.65 -5.18
CA LEU A 83 -3.52 -8.83 -4.96
C LEU A 83 -4.37 -10.04 -5.35
N ALA A 84 -3.98 -10.72 -6.43
CA ALA A 84 -4.55 -12.03 -6.75
C ALA A 84 -4.44 -12.94 -5.52
N ASP A 85 -5.50 -13.71 -5.22
CA ASP A 85 -5.50 -14.59 -4.06
C ASP A 85 -4.24 -15.47 -4.08
N PRO A 86 -3.32 -15.30 -3.12
CA PRO A 86 -2.08 -16.05 -3.10
C PRO A 86 -2.30 -17.54 -2.79
N GLY A 87 -3.52 -17.96 -2.45
CA GLY A 87 -3.85 -19.35 -2.14
C GLY A 87 -3.19 -19.84 -0.85
N LEU A 88 -2.92 -18.91 0.09
CA LEU A 88 -2.21 -19.22 1.32
C LEU A 88 -3.03 -20.15 2.22
N THR A 89 -2.40 -21.23 2.67
CA THR A 89 -2.99 -22.06 3.72
C THR A 89 -3.11 -21.28 5.03
N ASP A 90 -3.87 -21.81 5.98
CA ASP A 90 -4.01 -21.18 7.29
C ASP A 90 -2.67 -21.13 8.03
N GLU A 91 -1.82 -22.16 7.88
CA GLU A 91 -0.45 -22.19 8.42
C GLU A 91 0.45 -21.14 7.78
N GLU A 92 0.39 -20.97 6.46
CA GLU A 92 1.20 -19.96 5.75
C GLU A 92 0.77 -18.54 6.12
N ARG A 93 -0.54 -18.32 6.32
CA ARG A 93 -1.07 -17.04 6.79
C ARG A 93 -0.64 -16.73 8.22
N ALA A 94 -0.64 -17.73 9.09
CA ALA A 94 -0.12 -17.61 10.45
C ALA A 94 1.39 -17.31 10.45
N ALA A 95 2.17 -17.97 9.60
CA ALA A 95 3.59 -17.72 9.44
C ALA A 95 3.88 -16.30 8.90
N LEU A 96 3.11 -15.84 7.92
CA LEU A 96 3.24 -14.50 7.35
C LEU A 96 2.83 -13.42 8.36
N TRP A 97 1.79 -13.66 9.16
CA TRP A 97 1.41 -12.80 10.27
C TRP A 97 2.54 -12.68 11.30
N LEU A 98 3.13 -13.81 11.71
CA LEU A 98 4.26 -13.83 12.62
C LEU A 98 5.48 -13.09 12.03
N ALA A 99 5.79 -13.33 10.76
CA ALA A 99 6.88 -12.63 10.06
C ALA A 99 6.64 -11.12 10.00
N ALA A 100 5.41 -10.67 9.74
CA ALA A 100 5.06 -9.25 9.73
C ALA A 100 5.18 -8.58 11.12
N GLN A 101 5.01 -9.35 12.21
CA GLN A 101 5.24 -8.87 13.57
C GLN A 101 6.74 -8.82 13.92
N ILE A 102 7.53 -9.80 13.47
CA ILE A 102 8.96 -9.93 13.75
C ILE A 102 9.80 -8.95 12.91
N VAL A 103 9.47 -8.77 11.63
CA VAL A 103 10.20 -7.90 10.71
C VAL A 103 9.82 -6.44 10.97
N ARG A 104 10.44 -5.84 11.99
CA ARG A 104 10.45 -4.39 12.19
C ARG A 104 11.61 -3.78 11.42
N LEU A 105 11.47 -3.64 10.11
CA LEU A 105 12.55 -3.07 9.29
C LEU A 105 12.70 -1.57 9.61
N GLY A 106 13.84 -1.19 10.21
CA GLY A 106 14.16 0.21 10.53
C GLY A 106 13.32 0.83 11.65
N GLY A 107 12.72 0.01 12.54
CA GLY A 107 11.86 0.49 13.62
C GLY A 107 10.47 0.96 13.17
N GLN A 108 10.13 0.81 11.89
CA GLN A 108 8.79 1.06 11.38
C GLN A 108 7.99 -0.25 11.38
N PRO A 109 6.76 -0.25 11.89
CA PRO A 109 5.91 -1.43 11.81
C PRO A 109 5.60 -1.75 10.34
N THR A 110 5.61 -3.03 9.98
CA THR A 110 4.93 -3.51 8.77
C THR A 110 3.49 -3.01 8.86
N GLY A 111 3.13 -2.05 7.99
CA GLY A 111 1.85 -1.35 8.11
C GLY A 111 0.68 -2.34 8.10
N ALA A 112 -0.33 -2.10 8.95
CA ALA A 112 -1.54 -2.92 9.00
C ALA A 112 -2.17 -3.13 7.61
N ASP A 113 -1.97 -2.17 6.71
CA ASP A 113 -2.38 -2.19 5.31
C ASP A 113 -1.86 -3.40 4.53
N ALA A 114 -0.63 -3.87 4.82
CA ALA A 114 -0.08 -5.07 4.17
C ALA A 114 -0.87 -6.33 4.56
N MET A 115 -1.31 -6.42 5.81
CA MET A 115 -2.13 -7.54 6.29
C MET A 115 -3.55 -7.49 5.73
N PHE A 116 -4.12 -6.29 5.57
CA PHE A 116 -5.42 -6.12 4.92
C PHE A 116 -5.39 -6.56 3.45
N LYS A 117 -4.28 -6.32 2.74
CA LYS A 117 -4.07 -6.85 1.37
C LYS A 117 -4.01 -8.38 1.29
N LEU A 118 -3.76 -9.06 2.41
CA LEU A 118 -3.61 -10.52 2.50
C LEU A 118 -4.85 -11.22 3.10
N GLY A 119 -5.97 -10.51 3.25
CA GLY A 119 -7.22 -11.08 3.79
C GLY A 119 -7.41 -10.91 5.30
N GLY A 120 -6.62 -10.06 5.96
CA GLY A 120 -6.76 -9.73 7.38
C GLY A 120 -6.05 -10.70 8.33
N ALA A 121 -6.09 -10.39 9.62
CA ALA A 121 -5.44 -11.22 10.64
C ALA A 121 -6.18 -12.57 10.78
N PRO A 122 -5.45 -13.70 10.94
CA PRO A 122 -6.09 -15.00 11.14
C PRO A 122 -6.95 -14.98 12.42
N MET A 123 -8.08 -15.69 12.41
CA MET A 123 -9.04 -15.72 13.54
C MET A 123 -8.43 -16.23 14.86
N THR A 124 -7.30 -16.91 14.80
CA THR A 124 -6.51 -17.39 15.96
C THR A 124 -5.53 -16.35 16.52
N ALA A 125 -5.40 -15.17 15.89
CA ALA A 125 -4.48 -14.10 16.31
C ALA A 125 -4.99 -13.24 17.48
N ALA A 126 -5.89 -13.77 18.32
CA ALA A 126 -6.32 -13.14 19.57
C ALA A 126 -5.35 -13.43 20.75
N GLY A 127 -4.06 -13.61 20.44
CA GLY A 127 -2.99 -13.73 21.42
C GLY A 127 -2.17 -12.44 21.49
N GLU A 128 -1.51 -12.20 22.62
CA GLU A 128 -0.54 -11.12 22.77
C GLU A 128 0.41 -11.08 21.56
N PRO A 129 0.77 -9.87 21.06
CA PRO A 129 1.70 -9.79 19.95
C PRO A 129 2.97 -10.56 20.30
N LEU A 130 3.35 -11.54 19.47
CA LEU A 130 4.68 -12.14 19.50
C LEU A 130 5.67 -11.12 18.93
N ALA A 131 5.69 -9.92 19.50
CA ALA A 131 6.78 -8.99 19.36
C ALA A 131 7.84 -9.42 20.37
N ALA A 132 8.68 -10.36 19.98
CA ALA A 132 9.99 -10.46 20.59
C ALA A 132 10.74 -9.20 20.16
N ASP A 133 10.92 -8.24 21.07
CA ASP A 133 12.04 -7.32 20.97
C ASP A 133 13.28 -8.20 21.00
N LEU A 134 13.85 -8.47 19.82
CA LEU A 134 14.96 -9.40 19.70
C LEU A 134 16.20 -8.90 20.46
N GLY A 135 16.20 -7.68 21.00
CA GLY A 135 17.31 -7.14 21.78
C GLY A 135 18.63 -7.06 21.00
N LEU A 136 18.61 -7.46 19.73
CA LEU A 136 19.71 -7.41 18.79
C LEU A 136 19.85 -5.96 18.38
N SER A 137 21.06 -5.43 18.50
CA SER A 137 21.35 -4.12 17.93
C SER A 137 21.18 -4.20 16.41
N ALA A 138 20.79 -3.10 15.78
CA ALA A 138 20.69 -3.04 14.31
C ALA A 138 22.02 -3.42 13.63
N ASP A 139 23.14 -3.21 14.32
CA ASP A 139 24.49 -3.54 13.87
C ASP A 139 24.75 -5.06 13.85
N ASP A 140 24.18 -5.81 14.81
CA ASP A 140 24.27 -7.28 14.84
C ASP A 140 23.51 -7.89 13.66
N LEU A 141 22.33 -7.35 13.34
CA LEU A 141 21.54 -7.77 12.17
C LEU A 141 22.27 -7.52 10.85
N GLY A 142 22.88 -6.34 10.69
CA GLY A 142 23.69 -6.03 9.50
C GLY A 142 24.86 -7.00 9.32
N THR A 143 25.51 -7.36 10.44
CA THR A 143 26.62 -8.32 10.44
C THR A 143 26.16 -9.73 10.06
N ILE A 144 25.04 -10.20 10.63
CA ILE A 144 24.47 -11.51 10.32
C ILE A 144 24.03 -11.60 8.86
N PHE A 145 23.32 -10.58 8.36
CA PHE A 145 22.84 -10.55 6.98
C PHE A 145 24.00 -10.58 5.98
N SER A 146 25.05 -9.79 6.24
CA SER A 146 26.25 -9.78 5.39
C SER A 146 26.96 -11.13 5.41
N ALA A 147 27.02 -11.81 6.56
CA ALA A 147 27.62 -13.13 6.64
C ALA A 147 26.83 -14.20 5.88
N VAL A 148 25.50 -14.13 5.87
CA VAL A 148 24.65 -15.01 5.05
C VAL A 148 24.89 -14.75 3.56
N ALA A 149 24.85 -13.49 3.13
CA ALA A 149 25.06 -13.11 1.74
C ALA A 149 26.45 -13.52 1.21
N GLU A 150 27.48 -13.49 2.07
CA GLU A 150 28.86 -13.81 1.73
C GLU A 150 29.29 -15.22 2.13
N HIS A 151 28.35 -16.05 2.61
CA HIS A 151 28.59 -17.43 3.05
C HIS A 151 29.73 -17.53 4.10
N ARG A 152 29.79 -16.57 5.03
CA ARG A 152 30.79 -16.53 6.11
C ARG A 152 30.29 -17.24 7.36
N ILE A 153 31.23 -17.87 8.07
CA ILE A 153 30.98 -18.49 9.38
C ILE A 153 30.96 -17.39 10.44
N LEU A 154 29.95 -17.41 11.31
CA LEU A 154 29.87 -16.58 12.50
C LEU A 154 30.04 -17.42 13.76
N THR A 155 30.68 -16.82 14.77
CA THR A 155 30.86 -17.40 16.10
C THR A 155 30.31 -16.40 17.11
N PHE A 156 29.49 -16.88 18.04
CA PHE A 156 28.94 -16.06 19.13
C PHE A 156 28.84 -16.90 20.40
N GLU A 157 28.83 -16.22 21.54
CA GLU A 157 28.54 -16.87 22.82
C GLU A 157 27.03 -16.99 23.01
N TYR A 158 26.57 -18.16 23.44
CA TYR A 158 25.16 -18.44 23.72
C TYR A 158 25.02 -18.74 25.22
N ARG A 159 24.16 -17.99 25.92
CA ARG A 159 23.83 -18.21 27.33
C ARG A 159 22.46 -18.82 27.50
#